data_AF-A0A7W0NRG9-F1
#
_entry.id   AF-A0A7W0NRG9-F1
#
_cell.length_a   1.000
_cell.length_b   1.000
_cell.length_c   1.000
_cell.angle_alpha   90.00
_cell.angle_beta   90.00
_cell.angle_gamma   90.00
#
_symmetry.space_group_name_H-M   'P 1'
#
loop_
_entity.id
_entity.type
_entity.pdbx_description
1 polymer ?
#
loop_
_entity_poly.entity_id
_entity_poly.type
_entity_poly.pdbx_seq_one_letter_code
_entity_poly.pdbx_strand_id
1 'polypeptide(L)'
;MSNLKILCVHGIGHQEFDLDWQPRWDTAIKAGIAQWNPARTVQTQFLAYDDVFEATPMTPHGTVEGIGRLLLNSFIYGIGDIFHRRRGFRDIPEKIKWYAGMVTQWSENENLRKKCRERLQKTIAQVQPDVVCAHSLGTLIAYDLFVHPPQKAGTLDFKFVTFGAQIGNPTVRGMFGGYITEIGPQFWYNLYNQKDEVFVVSLRVPSQAYLQVETLFDEGHDAIGYLTHPNTVARVWRDIATSQAVPSQLTRRAFAAPQAVKKAARKPAPPRALLIGINDYPNPEDRLEGCVNDVFLMSSVLQECGFDAESIRVVLNERATAQGIRERIEWLLSDPVPGDVRFLYYSGHGAQIPGYGPGDTVDRLDECLVPHNFDWSRETAFTDDNFFDLYSQLPYETNFVTIFDCCHSGGMTRQGGAKVRGVNPPDDIRHRMLKWDIEKEMWVERKIDSPNRELETEFTGESKAKRRLGRAVNLRTLPSKEYDRARQQYKHKGPYLPMIYQACGENEYSYEYRHGVTSYGAFTYSLARILRRLGHQGRGITFSGLRDRIAKDLIELGYQQDPCLIGPGALCSQTVPWRGSGSRAEGKKK
;
A
#
# COMPACT_ATOMS: atom_id res chain seq x y z
N MET A 1 -26.35 -26.61 24.98
CA MET A 1 -25.43 -25.66 24.31
C MET A 1 -26.14 -25.20 23.04
N SER A 2 -26.17 -23.90 22.74
CA SER A 2 -26.75 -23.42 21.48
C SER A 2 -25.94 -23.97 20.29
N ASN A 3 -26.62 -24.35 19.20
CA ASN A 3 -25.95 -24.76 17.97
C ASN A 3 -25.16 -23.57 17.41
N LEU A 4 -23.92 -23.80 16.98
CA LEU A 4 -23.13 -22.80 16.26
C LEU A 4 -23.66 -22.69 14.84
N LYS A 5 -24.17 -21.52 14.47
CA LYS A 5 -24.71 -21.24 13.13
C LYS A 5 -23.66 -20.54 12.28
N ILE A 6 -23.35 -21.11 11.12
CA ILE A 6 -22.35 -20.58 10.19
C ILE A 6 -23.03 -20.28 8.86
N LEU A 7 -22.99 -19.02 8.44
CA LEU A 7 -23.44 -18.62 7.10
C LEU A 7 -22.24 -18.61 6.14
N CYS A 8 -22.30 -19.43 5.10
CA CYS A 8 -21.30 -19.53 4.05
C CYS A 8 -21.76 -18.73 2.82
N VAL A 9 -20.95 -17.74 2.42
CA VAL A 9 -21.14 -16.91 1.23
C VAL A 9 -20.06 -17.31 0.22
N HIS A 10 -20.42 -18.11 -0.78
CA HIS A 10 -19.46 -18.61 -1.76
C HIS A 10 -19.06 -17.53 -2.78
N GLY A 11 -18.11 -17.83 -3.67
CA GLY A 11 -17.82 -17.01 -4.87
C GLY A 11 -18.59 -17.52 -6.10
N ILE A 12 -18.85 -16.67 -7.08
CA ILE A 12 -19.61 -17.04 -8.30
C ILE A 12 -18.97 -18.22 -9.03
N GLY A 13 -19.80 -19.02 -9.69
CA GLY A 13 -19.37 -19.94 -10.75
C GLY A 13 -18.99 -21.35 -10.28
N HIS A 14 -18.91 -21.60 -8.98
CA HIS A 14 -18.63 -22.96 -8.49
C HIS A 14 -19.77 -23.95 -8.71
N GLN A 15 -21.03 -23.50 -8.80
CA GLN A 15 -22.18 -24.40 -8.98
C GLN A 15 -22.18 -25.10 -10.35
N GLU A 16 -21.55 -24.50 -11.37
CA GLU A 16 -21.45 -25.07 -12.72
C GLU A 16 -20.28 -26.05 -12.88
N PHE A 17 -19.26 -25.98 -12.00
CA PHE A 17 -18.03 -26.78 -12.08
C PHE A 17 -17.84 -27.81 -10.96
N ASP A 18 -18.48 -27.64 -9.80
CA ASP A 18 -18.46 -28.57 -8.66
C ASP A 18 -19.83 -28.60 -7.98
N LEU A 19 -20.67 -29.59 -8.28
CA LEU A 19 -22.01 -29.72 -7.68
C LEU A 19 -21.97 -30.04 -6.17
N ASP A 20 -20.85 -30.54 -5.65
CA ASP A 20 -20.69 -31.03 -4.28
C ASP A 20 -19.93 -30.06 -3.37
N TRP A 21 -19.75 -28.80 -3.79
CA TRP A 21 -18.98 -27.82 -3.03
C TRP A 21 -19.58 -27.56 -1.63
N GLN A 22 -20.91 -27.54 -1.48
CA GLN A 22 -21.58 -27.33 -0.20
C GLN A 22 -21.29 -28.46 0.81
N PRO A 23 -21.53 -29.75 0.50
CA PRO A 23 -21.12 -30.86 1.35
C PRO A 23 -19.65 -30.83 1.77
N ARG A 24 -18.75 -30.46 0.85
CA ARG A 24 -17.30 -30.41 1.13
C ARG A 24 -16.96 -29.32 2.15
N TRP A 25 -17.54 -28.12 2.01
CA TRP A 25 -17.36 -27.03 2.97
C TRP A 25 -17.93 -27.39 4.35
N ASP A 26 -19.15 -27.93 4.37
CA ASP A 26 -19.82 -28.37 5.60
C ASP A 26 -18.95 -29.40 6.35
N THR A 27 -18.43 -30.39 5.63
CA THR A 27 -17.52 -31.41 6.18
C THR A 27 -16.23 -30.79 6.72
N ALA A 28 -15.57 -29.92 5.95
CA ALA A 28 -14.31 -29.29 6.36
C ALA A 28 -14.47 -28.42 7.61
N ILE A 29 -15.52 -27.60 7.67
CA ILE A 29 -15.82 -26.73 8.81
C ILE A 29 -16.17 -27.56 10.05
N LYS A 30 -17.05 -28.56 9.90
CA LYS A 30 -17.43 -29.46 11.01
C LYS A 30 -16.23 -30.22 11.56
N ALA A 31 -15.39 -30.77 10.68
CA ALA A 31 -14.18 -31.48 11.10
C ALA A 31 -13.21 -30.56 11.87
N GLY A 32 -12.97 -29.35 11.36
CA GLY A 32 -12.09 -28.38 12.01
C GLY A 32 -12.58 -27.94 13.39
N ILE A 33 -13.88 -27.76 13.57
CA ILE A 33 -14.49 -27.40 14.87
C ILE A 33 -14.51 -28.59 15.83
N ALA A 34 -14.88 -29.78 15.33
CA ALA A 34 -14.95 -31.00 16.13
C ALA A 34 -13.58 -31.38 16.72
N GLN A 35 -12.47 -31.04 16.04
CA GLN A 35 -11.12 -31.24 16.57
C GLN A 35 -10.86 -30.51 17.91
N TRP A 36 -11.50 -29.36 18.14
CA TRP A 36 -11.32 -28.56 19.35
C TRP A 36 -12.49 -28.67 20.33
N ASN A 37 -13.69 -28.98 19.83
CA ASN A 37 -14.87 -29.20 20.66
C ASN A 37 -15.82 -30.20 19.97
N PRO A 38 -15.61 -31.52 20.16
CA PRO A 38 -16.43 -32.56 19.51
C PRO A 38 -17.91 -32.50 19.89
N ALA A 39 -18.24 -31.96 21.07
CA ALA A 39 -19.60 -31.84 21.56
C ALA A 39 -20.36 -30.63 20.97
N ARG A 40 -19.68 -29.75 20.21
CA ARG A 40 -20.29 -28.55 19.64
C ARG A 40 -20.97 -28.87 18.33
N THR A 41 -22.29 -28.78 18.32
CA THR A 41 -23.09 -28.92 17.10
C THR A 41 -22.92 -27.70 16.19
N VAL A 42 -22.72 -27.94 14.89
CA VAL A 42 -22.55 -26.91 13.86
C VAL A 42 -23.64 -27.04 12.81
N GLN A 43 -24.29 -25.92 12.50
CA GLN A 43 -25.27 -25.80 11.42
C GLN A 43 -24.74 -24.82 10.38
N THR A 44 -24.43 -25.30 9.18
CA THR A 44 -24.05 -24.45 8.06
C THR A 44 -25.27 -24.10 7.21
N GLN A 45 -25.38 -22.83 6.82
CA GLN A 45 -26.30 -22.36 5.79
C GLN A 45 -25.48 -21.78 4.64
N PHE A 46 -25.90 -22.02 3.41
CA PHE A 46 -25.24 -21.47 2.21
C PHE A 46 -26.10 -20.40 1.56
N LEU A 47 -25.47 -19.29 1.16
CA LEU A 47 -26.08 -18.24 0.36
C LEU A 47 -25.59 -18.34 -1.08
N ALA A 48 -26.54 -18.62 -2.00
CA ALA A 48 -26.35 -18.45 -3.43
C ALA A 48 -26.84 -17.08 -3.89
N TYR A 49 -26.17 -16.53 -4.91
CA TYR A 49 -26.50 -15.21 -5.48
C TYR A 49 -26.14 -15.09 -6.97
N ASP A 50 -25.83 -16.20 -7.64
CA ASP A 50 -25.48 -16.23 -9.07
C ASP A 50 -26.63 -15.65 -9.93
N ASP A 51 -27.89 -15.90 -9.53
CA ASP A 51 -29.09 -15.33 -10.14
C ASP A 51 -29.09 -13.79 -10.20
N VAL A 52 -28.45 -13.14 -9.23
CA VAL A 52 -28.35 -11.67 -9.17
C VAL A 52 -27.40 -11.14 -10.24
N PHE A 53 -26.32 -11.88 -10.52
CA PHE A 53 -25.33 -11.55 -11.54
C PHE A 53 -25.85 -11.84 -12.95
N GLU A 54 -26.53 -12.98 -13.15
CA GLU A 54 -27.20 -13.32 -14.40
C GLU A 54 -28.27 -12.30 -14.80
N ALA A 55 -29.06 -11.84 -13.82
CA ALA A 55 -30.10 -10.83 -14.04
C ALA A 55 -29.54 -9.41 -14.27
N THR A 56 -28.23 -9.22 -14.16
CA THR A 56 -27.57 -7.93 -14.34
C THR A 56 -26.34 -8.09 -15.23
N PRO A 57 -26.48 -8.63 -16.46
CA PRO A 57 -25.34 -8.95 -17.32
C PRO A 57 -24.50 -7.70 -17.59
N MET A 58 -23.20 -7.89 -17.78
CA MET A 58 -22.32 -6.78 -18.16
C MET A 58 -22.90 -6.08 -19.38
N THR A 59 -22.93 -4.75 -19.35
CA THR A 59 -23.12 -3.99 -20.58
C THR A 59 -22.02 -4.42 -21.57
N PRO A 60 -22.25 -4.40 -22.89
CA PRO A 60 -21.20 -4.66 -23.88
C PRO A 60 -19.97 -3.73 -23.73
N HIS A 61 -20.11 -2.66 -22.94
CA HIS A 61 -19.09 -1.69 -22.54
C HIS A 61 -18.66 -1.81 -21.07
N GLY A 62 -18.98 -2.91 -20.36
CA GLY A 62 -18.28 -3.26 -19.12
C GLY A 62 -16.80 -3.33 -19.46
N THR A 63 -16.06 -2.31 -19.01
CA THR A 63 -15.01 -1.77 -19.85
C THR A 63 -13.84 -2.76 -19.91
N VAL A 64 -13.39 -3.13 -21.11
CA VAL A 64 -12.10 -3.84 -21.34
C VAL A 64 -10.99 -3.19 -20.49
N GLU A 65 -11.11 -1.89 -20.27
CA GLU A 65 -10.30 -1.09 -19.35
C GLU A 65 -10.36 -1.53 -17.88
N GLY A 66 -11.53 -1.78 -17.29
CA GLY A 66 -11.68 -2.21 -15.89
C GLY A 66 -11.08 -3.59 -15.65
N ILE A 67 -11.33 -4.54 -16.55
CA ILE A 67 -10.71 -5.87 -16.56
C ILE A 67 -9.18 -5.73 -16.73
N GLY A 68 -8.76 -4.88 -17.68
CA GLY A 68 -7.35 -4.57 -17.92
C GLY A 68 -6.63 -4.01 -16.69
N ARG A 69 -7.27 -3.10 -15.94
CA ARG A 69 -6.71 -2.52 -14.70
C ARG A 69 -6.53 -3.57 -13.60
N LEU A 70 -7.50 -4.47 -13.39
CA LEU A 70 -7.38 -5.56 -12.41
C LEU A 70 -6.21 -6.50 -12.75
N LEU A 71 -6.11 -6.89 -14.02
CA LEU A 71 -5.06 -7.79 -14.50
C LEU A 71 -3.68 -7.13 -14.47
N LEU A 72 -3.57 -5.86 -14.86
CA LEU A 72 -2.32 -5.11 -14.83
C LEU A 72 -1.81 -4.92 -13.39
N ASN A 73 -2.70 -4.63 -12.44
CA ASN A 73 -2.30 -4.51 -11.04
C ASN A 73 -1.80 -5.85 -10.48
N SER A 74 -2.32 -6.99 -10.96
CA SER A 74 -1.87 -8.33 -10.54
C SER A 74 -0.41 -8.63 -10.92
N PHE A 75 0.07 -8.06 -12.04
CA PHE A 75 1.47 -8.15 -12.46
C PHE A 75 2.42 -7.53 -11.43
N ILE A 76 2.02 -6.42 -10.81
CA ILE A 76 2.83 -5.67 -9.84
C ILE A 76 2.98 -6.45 -8.52
N TYR A 77 1.97 -7.27 -8.16
CA TYR A 77 1.93 -7.99 -6.89
C TYR A 77 2.61 -9.37 -6.90
N GLY A 78 3.30 -9.72 -7.99
CA GLY A 78 4.06 -10.97 -8.03
C GLY A 78 3.20 -12.21 -7.88
N ILE A 79 2.02 -12.23 -8.52
CA ILE A 79 1.25 -13.45 -8.77
C ILE A 79 2.00 -14.26 -9.84
N GLY A 80 3.16 -14.79 -9.40
CA GLY A 80 4.05 -15.79 -9.97
C GLY A 80 4.25 -15.84 -11.49
N ASP A 81 3.25 -16.35 -12.21
CA ASP A 81 3.49 -17.05 -13.47
C ASP A 81 2.63 -16.57 -14.65
N ILE A 82 1.68 -15.66 -14.43
CA ILE A 82 0.70 -15.29 -15.47
C ILE A 82 1.37 -14.50 -16.62
N PHE A 83 2.50 -13.82 -16.36
CA PHE A 83 3.07 -12.81 -17.25
C PHE A 83 4.60 -12.70 -17.23
N HIS A 84 5.35 -13.79 -17.04
CA HIS A 84 6.80 -13.74 -17.23
C HIS A 84 7.17 -13.29 -18.66
N ARG A 85 7.85 -12.12 -18.78
CA ARG A 85 8.65 -11.49 -19.87
C ARG A 85 8.37 -11.79 -21.38
N ARG A 86 7.36 -12.57 -21.77
CA ARG A 86 7.08 -13.03 -23.14
C ARG A 86 5.61 -13.24 -23.51
N ARG A 87 4.67 -13.08 -22.58
CA ARG A 87 3.24 -13.37 -22.81
C ARG A 87 2.42 -12.11 -22.66
N GLY A 88 1.63 -11.78 -23.69
CA GLY A 88 0.79 -10.57 -23.72
C GLY A 88 -0.55 -10.79 -23.03
N PHE A 89 -1.40 -9.76 -22.94
CA PHE A 89 -2.76 -9.84 -22.36
C PHE A 89 -3.63 -10.97 -22.93
N ARG A 90 -3.31 -11.44 -24.14
CA ARG A 90 -4.00 -12.56 -24.82
C ARG A 90 -3.74 -13.92 -24.19
N ASP A 91 -2.61 -14.11 -23.51
CA ASP A 91 -2.13 -15.40 -23.01
C ASP A 91 -2.57 -15.72 -21.57
N ILE A 92 -3.39 -14.85 -20.96
CA ILE A 92 -3.95 -15.07 -19.62
C ILE A 92 -4.95 -16.23 -19.66
N PRO A 93 -4.92 -17.16 -18.69
CA PRO A 93 -5.93 -18.21 -18.58
C PRO A 93 -7.36 -17.67 -18.55
N GLU A 94 -8.27 -18.28 -19.31
CA GLU A 94 -9.69 -17.87 -19.39
C GLU A 94 -10.37 -17.82 -18.03
N LYS A 95 -10.02 -18.74 -17.12
CA LYS A 95 -10.51 -18.73 -15.73
C LYS A 95 -10.21 -17.41 -15.00
N ILE A 96 -9.01 -16.85 -15.17
CA ILE A 96 -8.61 -15.60 -14.52
C ILE A 96 -9.32 -14.40 -15.16
N LYS A 97 -9.45 -14.40 -16.49
CA LYS A 97 -10.25 -13.37 -17.21
C LYS A 97 -11.70 -13.37 -16.73
N TRP A 98 -12.27 -14.56 -16.53
CA TRP A 98 -13.63 -14.71 -16.03
C TRP A 98 -13.79 -14.12 -14.62
N TYR A 99 -12.90 -14.45 -13.68
CA TYR A 99 -12.92 -13.83 -12.34
C TYR A 99 -12.74 -12.30 -12.42
N ALA A 100 -11.83 -11.81 -13.26
CA ALA A 100 -11.65 -10.38 -13.47
C ALA A 100 -12.96 -9.73 -13.93
N GLY A 101 -13.64 -10.35 -14.89
CA GLY A 101 -14.95 -9.91 -15.36
C GLY A 101 -16.01 -9.85 -14.25
N MET A 102 -16.09 -10.86 -13.40
CA MET A 102 -17.04 -10.88 -12.27
C MET A 102 -16.74 -9.80 -11.23
N VAL A 103 -15.46 -9.62 -10.88
CA VAL A 103 -15.04 -8.54 -9.98
C VAL A 103 -15.34 -7.17 -10.59
N THR A 104 -15.01 -6.98 -11.88
CA THR A 104 -15.29 -5.73 -12.60
C THR A 104 -16.79 -5.44 -12.62
N GLN A 105 -17.62 -6.41 -13.00
CA GLN A 105 -19.09 -6.28 -13.04
C GLN A 105 -19.65 -5.85 -11.69
N TRP A 106 -19.20 -6.49 -10.60
CA TRP A 106 -19.60 -6.11 -9.25
C TRP A 106 -19.08 -4.71 -8.86
N SER A 107 -17.84 -4.40 -9.23
CA SER A 107 -17.16 -3.15 -8.87
C SER A 107 -17.72 -1.91 -9.57
N GLU A 108 -18.25 -2.05 -10.77
CA GLU A 108 -18.73 -0.93 -11.59
C GLU A 108 -20.25 -0.76 -11.49
N ASN A 109 -20.99 -1.72 -10.92
CA ASN A 109 -22.45 -1.72 -10.90
C ASN A 109 -23.04 -1.54 -9.48
N GLU A 110 -23.42 -0.32 -9.13
CA GLU A 110 -24.03 -0.01 -7.82
C GLU A 110 -25.37 -0.74 -7.59
N ASN A 111 -26.17 -0.95 -8.64
CA ASN A 111 -27.45 -1.66 -8.51
C ASN A 111 -27.22 -3.15 -8.19
N LEU A 112 -26.24 -3.78 -8.83
CA LEU A 112 -25.81 -5.15 -8.53
C LEU A 112 -25.35 -5.26 -7.08
N ARG A 113 -24.45 -4.37 -6.63
CA ARG A 113 -23.99 -4.34 -5.24
C ARG A 113 -25.16 -4.20 -4.26
N LYS A 114 -26.07 -3.27 -4.52
CA LYS A 114 -27.27 -3.07 -3.69
C LYS A 114 -28.11 -4.35 -3.57
N LYS A 115 -28.41 -5.03 -4.68
CA LYS A 115 -29.14 -6.31 -4.67
C LYS A 115 -28.40 -7.39 -3.87
N CYS A 116 -27.07 -7.49 -4.03
CA CYS A 116 -26.25 -8.43 -3.28
C CYS A 116 -26.29 -8.13 -1.76
N ARG A 117 -26.18 -6.86 -1.36
CA ARG A 117 -26.31 -6.42 0.04
C ARG A 117 -27.68 -6.77 0.61
N GLU A 118 -28.76 -6.47 -0.11
CA GLU A 118 -30.13 -6.77 0.33
C GLU A 118 -30.37 -8.28 0.51
N ARG A 119 -29.87 -9.11 -0.42
CA ARG A 119 -29.94 -10.57 -0.34
C ARG A 119 -29.19 -11.11 0.87
N LEU A 120 -27.93 -10.69 1.05
CA LEU A 120 -27.12 -11.12 2.19
C LEU A 120 -27.72 -10.65 3.51
N GLN A 121 -28.20 -9.41 3.58
CA GLN A 121 -28.85 -8.85 4.76
C GLN A 121 -30.09 -9.67 5.16
N LYS A 122 -30.96 -9.98 4.20
CA LYS A 122 -32.16 -10.82 4.45
C LYS A 122 -31.77 -12.19 5.00
N THR A 123 -30.72 -12.79 4.45
CA THR A 123 -30.23 -14.10 4.87
C THR A 123 -29.63 -14.05 6.28
N ILE A 124 -28.83 -13.03 6.61
CA ILE A 124 -28.30 -12.82 7.96
C ILE A 124 -29.44 -12.64 8.97
N ALA A 125 -30.47 -11.86 8.64
CA ALA A 125 -31.63 -11.68 9.51
C ALA A 125 -32.41 -12.97 9.77
N GLN A 126 -32.48 -13.88 8.78
CA GLN A 126 -33.14 -15.18 8.89
C GLN A 126 -32.31 -16.20 9.67
N VAL A 127 -31.01 -16.29 9.38
CA VAL A 127 -30.11 -17.30 9.97
C VAL A 127 -29.69 -16.90 11.38
N GLN A 128 -29.46 -15.60 11.61
CA GLN A 128 -28.80 -15.05 12.80
C GLN A 128 -27.48 -15.82 13.08
N PRO A 129 -26.51 -15.75 12.16
CA PRO A 129 -25.29 -16.55 12.26
C PRO A 129 -24.39 -16.08 13.39
N ASP A 130 -23.63 -17.00 13.99
CA ASP A 130 -22.52 -16.70 14.90
C ASP A 130 -21.22 -16.42 14.11
N VAL A 131 -21.12 -16.98 12.90
CA VAL A 131 -19.96 -16.83 12.00
C VAL A 131 -20.44 -16.64 10.57
N VAL A 132 -19.84 -15.70 9.85
CA VAL A 132 -19.95 -15.59 8.40
C VAL A 132 -18.63 -16.02 7.76
N CYS A 133 -18.66 -17.04 6.91
CA CYS A 133 -17.52 -17.50 6.11
C CYS A 133 -17.73 -17.05 4.65
N ALA A 134 -16.81 -16.28 4.09
CA ALA A 134 -16.91 -15.76 2.73
C ALA A 134 -15.68 -16.12 1.89
N HIS A 135 -15.91 -16.54 0.65
CA HIS A 135 -14.87 -16.93 -0.31
C HIS A 135 -14.90 -16.08 -1.57
N SER A 136 -13.73 -15.73 -2.11
CA SER A 136 -13.61 -15.09 -3.43
C SER A 136 -14.50 -13.84 -3.52
N LEU A 137 -15.33 -13.68 -4.56
CA LEU A 137 -16.25 -12.54 -4.70
C LEU A 137 -17.25 -12.40 -3.53
N GLY A 138 -17.58 -13.51 -2.86
CA GLY A 138 -18.41 -13.48 -1.64
C GLY A 138 -17.80 -12.64 -0.53
N THR A 139 -16.47 -12.53 -0.48
CA THR A 139 -15.76 -11.64 0.46
C THR A 139 -16.06 -10.17 0.19
N LEU A 140 -16.16 -9.78 -1.08
CA LEU A 140 -16.46 -8.40 -1.49
C LEU A 140 -17.90 -8.05 -1.12
N ILE A 141 -18.85 -8.93 -1.41
CA ILE A 141 -20.27 -8.76 -1.06
C ILE A 141 -20.47 -8.65 0.46
N ALA A 142 -19.83 -9.54 1.22
CA ALA A 142 -19.93 -9.55 2.67
C ALA A 142 -19.30 -8.30 3.29
N TYR A 143 -18.07 -7.96 2.88
CA TYR A 143 -17.40 -6.75 3.36
C TYR A 143 -18.20 -5.49 3.03
N ASP A 144 -18.68 -5.36 1.79
CA ASP A 144 -19.52 -4.24 1.34
C ASP A 144 -20.78 -4.09 2.21
N LEU A 145 -21.47 -5.17 2.59
CA LEU A 145 -22.58 -5.07 3.53
C LEU A 145 -22.12 -4.62 4.93
N PHE A 146 -20.99 -5.13 5.43
CA PHE A 146 -20.57 -4.91 6.81
C PHE A 146 -20.02 -3.51 7.06
N VAL A 147 -19.42 -2.88 6.04
CA VAL A 147 -19.06 -1.46 6.10
C VAL A 147 -20.22 -0.53 5.72
N HIS A 148 -21.34 -1.10 5.24
CA HIS A 148 -22.62 -0.43 5.03
C HIS A 148 -23.75 -1.01 5.92
N PRO A 149 -23.63 -0.97 7.25
CA PRO A 149 -24.65 -1.54 8.11
C PRO A 149 -25.99 -0.84 7.85
N PRO A 150 -27.08 -1.59 7.61
CA PRO A 150 -28.40 -1.00 7.39
C PRO A 150 -28.78 -0.12 8.58
N GLN A 151 -29.38 1.06 8.33
CA GLN A 151 -29.79 2.02 9.37
C GLN A 151 -30.68 1.42 10.49
N LYS A 152 -31.28 0.24 10.27
CA LYS A 152 -32.14 -0.50 11.20
C LYS A 152 -31.64 -1.91 11.57
N ALA A 153 -30.45 -2.31 11.13
CA ALA A 153 -29.89 -3.58 11.57
C ALA A 153 -29.39 -3.41 13.01
N GLY A 154 -29.78 -4.33 13.90
CA GLY A 154 -29.13 -4.45 15.20
C GLY A 154 -27.61 -4.62 15.05
N THR A 155 -26.88 -4.52 16.16
CA THR A 155 -25.43 -4.78 16.16
C THR A 155 -25.13 -6.12 15.48
N LEU A 156 -24.33 -6.08 14.41
CA LEU A 156 -23.80 -7.27 13.75
C LEU A 156 -22.89 -7.98 14.76
N ASP A 157 -23.34 -9.14 15.26
CA ASP A 157 -22.71 -9.87 16.36
C ASP A 157 -22.23 -11.26 15.90
N PHE A 158 -21.37 -11.29 14.88
CA PHE A 158 -20.77 -12.52 14.36
C PHE A 158 -19.27 -12.36 14.07
N LYS A 159 -18.52 -13.45 14.14
CA LYS A 159 -17.14 -13.51 13.62
C LYS A 159 -17.17 -13.58 12.10
N PHE A 160 -16.18 -12.96 11.44
CA PHE A 160 -16.06 -12.99 9.98
C PHE A 160 -14.81 -13.75 9.58
N VAL A 161 -14.93 -14.69 8.64
CA VAL A 161 -13.82 -15.44 8.08
C VAL A 161 -13.82 -15.23 6.57
N THR A 162 -12.78 -14.60 6.04
CA THR A 162 -12.58 -14.40 4.59
C THR A 162 -11.45 -15.26 4.10
N PHE A 163 -11.57 -15.77 2.88
CA PHE A 163 -10.52 -16.54 2.21
C PHE A 163 -10.64 -16.40 0.70
N GLY A 164 -9.53 -16.54 -0.03
CA GLY A 164 -9.47 -16.12 -1.44
C GLY A 164 -9.88 -14.65 -1.63
N ALA A 165 -9.61 -13.79 -0.65
CA ALA A 165 -10.20 -12.46 -0.56
C ALA A 165 -9.54 -11.45 -1.49
N GLN A 166 -10.35 -10.78 -2.31
CA GLN A 166 -9.90 -9.79 -3.29
C GLN A 166 -9.91 -8.36 -2.74
N ILE A 167 -10.34 -8.19 -1.47
CA ILE A 167 -10.50 -6.89 -0.79
C ILE A 167 -9.18 -6.10 -0.77
N GLY A 168 -8.03 -6.78 -0.72
CA GLY A 168 -6.71 -6.16 -0.69
C GLY A 168 -6.25 -5.58 -2.04
N ASN A 169 -6.88 -5.96 -3.16
CA ASN A 169 -6.48 -5.50 -4.49
C ASN A 169 -6.68 -3.98 -4.63
N PRO A 170 -5.71 -3.20 -5.16
CA PRO A 170 -5.81 -1.74 -5.22
C PRO A 170 -7.03 -1.21 -5.97
N THR A 171 -7.41 -1.86 -7.07
CA THR A 171 -8.60 -1.47 -7.85
C THR A 171 -9.86 -1.66 -7.01
N VAL A 172 -9.92 -2.76 -6.26
CA VAL A 172 -11.04 -3.06 -5.36
C VAL A 172 -11.06 -2.10 -4.17
N ARG A 173 -9.91 -1.86 -3.54
CA ARG A 173 -9.74 -0.90 -2.43
C ARG A 173 -10.14 0.51 -2.84
N GLY A 174 -9.82 0.92 -4.06
CA GLY A 174 -10.17 2.24 -4.60
C GLY A 174 -11.67 2.54 -4.55
N MET A 175 -12.52 1.52 -4.72
CA MET A 175 -13.98 1.65 -4.57
C MET A 175 -14.41 2.01 -3.14
N PHE A 176 -13.65 1.52 -2.15
CA PHE A 176 -13.87 1.84 -0.75
C PHE A 176 -13.13 3.13 -0.35
N GLY A 177 -12.83 4.02 -1.29
CA GLY A 177 -12.06 5.23 -1.03
C GLY A 177 -10.60 4.96 -0.61
N GLY A 178 -10.04 3.79 -0.96
CA GLY A 178 -8.62 3.46 -0.84
C GLY A 178 -8.15 2.97 0.53
N TYR A 179 -9.03 2.93 1.53
CA TYR A 179 -8.71 2.49 2.90
C TYR A 179 -9.68 1.40 3.34
N ILE A 180 -9.16 0.37 4.01
CA ILE A 180 -9.98 -0.76 4.47
C ILE A 180 -10.13 -0.64 5.98
N THR A 181 -11.37 -0.58 6.43
CA THR A 181 -11.72 -0.43 7.83
C THR A 181 -12.06 -1.77 8.45
N GLU A 182 -12.12 -1.80 9.77
CA GLU A 182 -12.68 -2.93 10.49
C GLU A 182 -14.20 -3.07 10.24
N ILE A 183 -14.72 -4.27 10.55
CA ILE A 183 -16.13 -4.63 10.41
C ILE A 183 -16.76 -4.87 11.79
N GLY A 184 -17.36 -3.82 12.37
CA GLY A 184 -18.15 -3.95 13.61
C GLY A 184 -17.37 -4.42 14.86
N PRO A 185 -18.09 -4.84 15.94
CA PRO A 185 -17.48 -5.14 17.25
C PRO A 185 -16.84 -6.53 17.37
N GLN A 186 -17.05 -7.41 16.39
CA GLN A 186 -16.57 -8.79 16.42
C GLN A 186 -15.27 -8.97 15.63
N PHE A 187 -14.71 -10.18 15.66
CA PHE A 187 -13.38 -10.47 15.13
C PHE A 187 -13.41 -10.91 13.66
N TRP A 188 -12.50 -10.38 12.84
CA TRP A 188 -12.29 -10.72 11.44
C TRP A 188 -11.00 -11.53 11.22
N TYR A 189 -11.14 -12.77 10.75
CA TYR A 189 -10.05 -13.61 10.26
C TYR A 189 -9.97 -13.53 8.73
N ASN A 190 -8.78 -13.26 8.19
CA ASN A 190 -8.51 -13.33 6.75
C ASN A 190 -7.48 -14.41 6.45
N LEU A 191 -7.89 -15.49 5.81
CA LEU A 191 -6.99 -16.56 5.36
C LEU A 191 -6.33 -16.12 4.05
N TYR A 192 -5.01 -16.04 4.04
CA TYR A 192 -4.23 -15.52 2.93
C TYR A 192 -3.29 -16.58 2.39
N ASN A 193 -3.40 -16.87 1.10
CA ASN A 193 -2.46 -17.68 0.35
C ASN A 193 -1.80 -16.83 -0.72
N GLN A 194 -0.48 -16.60 -0.60
CA GLN A 194 0.28 -15.87 -1.61
C GLN A 194 0.34 -16.59 -2.98
N LYS A 195 0.01 -17.88 -3.05
CA LYS A 195 -0.09 -18.66 -4.31
C LYS A 195 -1.49 -18.59 -4.95
N ASP A 196 -2.44 -17.88 -4.35
CA ASP A 196 -3.77 -17.71 -4.93
C ASP A 196 -3.74 -16.69 -6.08
N GLU A 197 -3.97 -17.18 -7.29
CA GLU A 197 -3.83 -16.40 -8.51
C GLU A 197 -5.01 -15.47 -8.81
N VAL A 198 -6.09 -15.52 -8.03
CA VAL A 198 -7.35 -14.84 -8.32
C VAL A 198 -7.42 -13.49 -7.58
N PHE A 199 -6.46 -12.61 -7.89
CA PHE A 199 -6.39 -11.22 -7.40
C PHE A 199 -6.22 -11.07 -5.89
N VAL A 200 -5.78 -12.13 -5.20
CA VAL A 200 -5.59 -12.12 -3.75
C VAL A 200 -4.33 -11.35 -3.40
N VAL A 201 -4.48 -10.35 -2.52
CA VAL A 201 -3.40 -9.52 -2.02
C VAL A 201 -3.47 -9.52 -0.50
N SER A 202 -2.31 -9.56 0.17
CA SER A 202 -2.26 -9.45 1.63
C SER A 202 -3.00 -8.20 2.09
N LEU A 203 -3.80 -8.36 3.14
CA LEU A 203 -4.65 -7.32 3.66
C LEU A 203 -4.14 -6.88 5.03
N ARG A 204 -3.95 -5.57 5.17
CA ARG A 204 -3.62 -4.94 6.46
C ARG A 204 -4.82 -4.11 6.90
N VAL A 205 -5.38 -4.45 8.05
CA VAL A 205 -6.46 -3.69 8.68
C VAL A 205 -5.94 -3.19 10.03
N PRO A 206 -5.91 -1.87 10.28
CA PRO A 206 -5.37 -1.29 11.51
C PRO A 206 -6.37 -1.44 12.67
N SER A 207 -6.64 -2.68 13.07
CA SER A 207 -7.58 -3.04 14.13
C SER A 207 -7.05 -4.18 14.99
N GLN A 208 -7.41 -4.18 16.27
CA GLN A 208 -7.16 -5.31 17.16
C GLN A 208 -8.17 -6.46 16.96
N ALA A 209 -9.27 -6.19 16.26
CA ALA A 209 -10.32 -7.15 15.91
C ALA A 209 -10.09 -7.78 14.52
N TYR A 210 -8.83 -7.85 14.07
CA TYR A 210 -8.45 -8.41 12.79
C TYR A 210 -7.21 -9.32 12.91
N LEU A 211 -7.19 -10.43 12.16
CA LEU A 211 -6.02 -11.29 12.00
C LEU A 211 -5.93 -11.85 10.58
N GLN A 212 -4.80 -11.59 9.91
CA GLN A 212 -4.42 -12.37 8.74
C GLN A 212 -3.78 -13.71 9.16
N VAL A 213 -4.21 -14.80 8.55
CA VAL A 213 -3.72 -16.16 8.78
C VAL A 213 -3.11 -16.68 7.49
N GLU A 214 -1.80 -16.94 7.51
CA GLU A 214 -1.09 -17.53 6.36
C GLU A 214 -1.53 -18.98 6.11
N THR A 215 -1.95 -19.28 4.89
CA THR A 215 -2.44 -20.59 4.44
C THR A 215 -1.81 -20.95 3.09
N LEU A 216 -0.53 -21.35 3.10
CA LEU A 216 0.22 -21.65 1.87
C LEU A 216 -0.07 -23.07 1.37
N PHE A 217 -0.64 -23.18 0.17
CA PHE A 217 -0.86 -24.45 -0.55
C PHE A 217 -0.88 -24.22 -2.07
N ASP A 218 -0.73 -25.28 -2.87
CA ASP A 218 -0.44 -25.18 -4.31
C ASP A 218 -1.65 -24.82 -5.19
N GLU A 219 -2.83 -25.41 -4.98
CA GLU A 219 -4.06 -25.05 -5.70
C GLU A 219 -4.70 -23.79 -5.13
N GLY A 220 -4.05 -22.63 -5.28
CA GLY A 220 -4.23 -21.50 -4.36
C GLY A 220 -5.65 -20.92 -4.18
N HIS A 221 -6.55 -21.08 -5.15
CA HIS A 221 -7.94 -20.60 -5.07
C HIS A 221 -8.97 -21.70 -4.74
N ASP A 222 -8.56 -22.73 -4.00
CA ASP A 222 -9.45 -23.76 -3.47
C ASP A 222 -9.88 -23.46 -2.03
N ALA A 223 -11.20 -23.36 -1.84
CA ALA A 223 -11.81 -23.14 -0.54
C ALA A 223 -11.46 -24.24 0.48
N ILE A 224 -11.37 -25.51 0.05
CA ILE A 224 -11.10 -26.62 0.98
C ILE A 224 -9.66 -26.53 1.50
N GLY A 225 -8.70 -26.20 0.64
CA GLY A 225 -7.32 -25.90 1.03
C GLY A 225 -7.24 -24.84 2.13
N TYR A 226 -7.97 -23.73 2.00
CA TYR A 226 -8.05 -22.69 3.04
C TYR A 226 -8.67 -23.20 4.35
N LEU A 227 -9.84 -23.85 4.28
CA LEU A 227 -10.63 -24.25 5.45
C LEU A 227 -9.96 -25.37 6.25
N THR A 228 -9.25 -26.27 5.58
CA THR A 228 -8.56 -27.43 6.20
C THR A 228 -7.11 -27.15 6.59
N HIS A 229 -6.55 -26.02 6.17
CA HIS A 229 -5.16 -25.68 6.43
C HIS A 229 -4.84 -25.73 7.95
N PRO A 230 -3.69 -26.29 8.37
CA PRO A 230 -3.34 -26.43 9.79
C PRO A 230 -3.38 -25.11 10.59
N ASN A 231 -2.98 -23.99 9.99
CA ASN A 231 -3.08 -22.68 10.63
C ASN A 231 -4.53 -22.23 10.83
N THR A 232 -5.43 -22.51 9.88
CA THR A 232 -6.86 -22.21 9.99
C THR A 232 -7.47 -23.01 11.13
N VAL A 233 -7.19 -24.32 11.16
CA VAL A 233 -7.63 -25.21 12.23
C VAL A 233 -7.13 -24.75 13.59
N ALA A 234 -5.84 -24.47 13.72
CA ALA A 234 -5.22 -24.13 15.00
C ALA A 234 -5.56 -22.72 15.52
N ARG A 235 -5.91 -21.77 14.64
CA ARG A 235 -6.17 -20.38 15.02
C ARG A 235 -7.64 -20.02 14.96
N VAL A 236 -8.30 -20.28 13.84
CA VAL A 236 -9.67 -19.84 13.56
C VAL A 236 -10.67 -20.82 14.16
N TRP A 237 -10.61 -22.11 13.79
CA TRP A 237 -11.57 -23.09 14.30
C TRP A 237 -11.44 -23.32 15.79
N ARG A 238 -10.23 -23.29 16.35
CA ARG A 238 -10.02 -23.31 17.81
C ARG A 238 -10.77 -22.18 18.53
N ASP A 239 -10.61 -20.95 18.05
CA ASP A 239 -11.23 -19.76 18.67
C ASP A 239 -12.76 -19.76 18.51
N ILE A 240 -13.26 -20.23 17.36
CA ILE A 240 -14.69 -20.39 17.13
C ILE A 240 -15.28 -21.51 17.98
N ALA A 241 -14.61 -22.67 18.09
CA ALA A 241 -15.09 -23.86 18.78
C ALA A 241 -15.11 -23.74 20.31
N THR A 242 -14.17 -23.00 20.88
CA THR A 242 -14.02 -22.86 22.34
C THR A 242 -14.73 -21.65 22.92
N SER A 243 -15.14 -20.68 22.09
CA SER A 243 -15.62 -19.36 22.53
C SER A 243 -14.65 -18.63 23.48
N GLN A 244 -13.39 -19.09 23.59
CA GLN A 244 -12.34 -18.42 24.33
C GLN A 244 -11.58 -17.52 23.36
N ALA A 245 -11.67 -16.20 23.57
CA ALA A 245 -10.79 -15.27 22.87
C ALA A 245 -9.34 -15.66 23.16
N VAL A 246 -8.56 -15.99 22.12
CA VAL A 246 -7.15 -16.40 22.26
C VAL A 246 -6.38 -15.43 23.17
N PRO A 247 -5.81 -15.89 24.31
CA PRO A 247 -4.80 -15.11 25.04
C PRO A 247 -3.53 -15.06 24.19
N SER A 248 -3.19 -13.89 23.69
CA SER A 248 -2.10 -13.62 22.73
C SER A 248 -0.66 -13.99 23.18
N GLN A 249 -0.45 -14.66 24.31
CA GLN A 249 0.87 -14.78 24.95
C GLN A 249 1.57 -16.14 24.85
N LEU A 250 0.92 -17.24 24.46
CA LEU A 250 1.52 -18.59 24.62
C LEU A 250 2.08 -19.28 23.36
N THR A 251 2.11 -18.67 22.17
CA THR A 251 2.56 -19.38 20.94
C THR A 251 3.57 -18.63 20.06
N ARG A 252 4.36 -17.71 20.62
CA ARG A 252 5.30 -16.86 19.85
C ARG A 252 6.63 -17.49 19.41
N ARG A 253 6.89 -18.77 19.68
CA ARG A 253 8.26 -19.32 19.55
C ARG A 253 8.60 -20.15 18.31
N ALA A 254 7.74 -20.27 17.31
CA ALA A 254 8.14 -20.91 16.05
C ALA A 254 7.48 -20.24 14.83
N PHE A 255 8.34 -19.80 13.92
CA PHE A 255 8.07 -19.24 12.59
C PHE A 255 7.57 -17.78 12.53
N ALA A 256 8.36 -16.97 11.82
CA ALA A 256 8.32 -15.52 11.78
C ALA A 256 7.16 -14.98 10.93
N ALA A 257 6.24 -14.30 11.60
CA ALA A 257 5.50 -13.13 11.13
C ALA A 257 5.18 -12.29 12.40
N PRO A 258 5.23 -10.94 12.37
CA PRO A 258 5.07 -10.13 13.57
C PRO A 258 3.63 -10.26 14.10
N GLN A 259 3.47 -10.81 15.29
CA GLN A 259 2.16 -10.98 15.91
C GLN A 259 1.69 -9.66 16.54
N ALA A 260 0.46 -9.26 16.23
CA ALA A 260 -0.34 -8.39 17.08
C ALA A 260 -0.64 -9.10 18.43
N VAL A 261 -0.01 -8.64 19.51
CA VAL A 261 -0.42 -8.94 20.89
C VAL A 261 -1.39 -7.87 21.33
N LYS A 262 -2.45 -8.27 22.05
CA LYS A 262 -3.30 -7.35 22.83
C LYS A 262 -2.41 -6.58 23.81
N LYS A 263 -1.92 -5.43 23.38
CA LYS A 263 -1.23 -4.47 24.23
C LYS A 263 -2.32 -3.64 24.89
N ALA A 264 -2.38 -3.64 26.22
CA ALA A 264 -2.81 -2.45 26.94
C ALA A 264 -2.15 -1.26 26.25
N ALA A 265 -2.92 -0.20 25.91
CA ALA A 265 -2.52 0.92 25.05
C ALA A 265 -0.99 1.11 25.07
N ARG A 266 -0.31 0.51 24.09
CA ARG A 266 1.15 0.42 24.14
C ARG A 266 1.63 1.86 24.10
N LYS A 267 2.48 2.26 25.04
CA LYS A 267 3.21 3.53 24.88
C LYS A 267 3.80 3.55 23.46
N PRO A 268 3.74 4.69 22.74
CA PRO A 268 4.37 4.84 21.45
C PRO A 268 5.78 4.25 21.50
N ALA A 269 6.14 3.44 20.51
CA ALA A 269 7.48 2.88 20.45
C ALA A 269 8.49 4.03 20.26
N PRO A 270 9.77 3.83 20.63
CA PRO A 270 10.83 4.74 20.25
C PRO A 270 10.74 5.04 18.74
N PRO A 271 11.01 6.29 18.33
CA PRO A 271 10.89 6.69 16.93
C PRO A 271 11.85 5.85 16.08
N ARG A 272 11.38 5.33 14.95
CA ARG A 272 12.21 4.51 14.04
C ARG A 272 12.55 5.26 12.77
N ALA A 273 13.79 5.13 12.31
CA ALA A 273 14.24 5.71 11.06
C ALA A 273 14.88 4.68 10.12
N LEU A 274 14.66 4.86 8.83
CA LEU A 274 15.38 4.18 7.76
C LEU A 274 16.03 5.23 6.86
N LEU A 275 17.35 5.13 6.69
CA LEU A 275 18.13 6.03 5.85
C LEU A 275 18.76 5.21 4.70
N ILE A 276 18.54 5.65 3.47
CA ILE A 276 19.00 4.99 2.26
C ILE A 276 19.87 5.97 1.47
N GLY A 277 21.06 5.54 1.07
CA GLY A 277 22.02 6.37 0.35
C GLY A 277 22.77 5.58 -0.71
N ILE A 278 22.79 6.04 -1.95
CA ILE A 278 23.44 5.31 -3.05
C ILE A 278 24.35 6.27 -3.81
N ASN A 279 25.66 6.01 -3.75
CA ASN A 279 26.69 6.67 -4.53
C ASN A 279 27.18 5.77 -5.67
N ASP A 280 27.45 4.51 -5.34
CA ASP A 280 28.18 3.60 -6.22
C ASP A 280 27.25 2.89 -7.19
N TYR A 281 26.60 3.63 -8.09
CA TYR A 281 25.82 3.03 -9.17
C TYR A 281 26.72 2.21 -10.11
N PRO A 282 26.22 1.09 -10.66
CA PRO A 282 27.01 0.22 -11.55
C PRO A 282 27.56 0.95 -12.77
N ASN A 283 26.77 1.83 -13.38
CA ASN A 283 27.23 2.70 -14.45
C ASN A 283 28.08 3.85 -13.87
N PRO A 284 29.37 3.99 -14.26
CA PRO A 284 30.23 5.06 -13.77
C PRO A 284 29.68 6.48 -14.01
N GLU A 285 28.92 6.69 -15.08
CA GLU A 285 28.32 8.00 -15.41
C GLU A 285 27.22 8.41 -14.42
N ASP A 286 26.55 7.43 -13.81
CA ASP A 286 25.47 7.61 -12.84
C ASP A 286 25.98 7.62 -11.39
N ARG A 287 27.29 7.50 -11.13
CA ARG A 287 27.79 7.51 -9.74
C ARG A 287 27.52 8.86 -9.09
N LEU A 288 27.24 8.91 -7.79
CA LEU A 288 27.11 10.14 -6.99
C LEU A 288 28.20 10.18 -5.90
N GLU A 289 28.40 11.31 -5.23
CA GLU A 289 29.43 11.45 -4.18
C GLU A 289 28.84 11.75 -2.79
N GLY A 290 27.67 12.39 -2.73
CA GLY A 290 27.11 12.95 -1.51
C GLY A 290 26.07 12.10 -0.80
N CYS A 291 25.52 11.07 -1.42
CA CYS A 291 24.37 10.34 -0.86
C CYS A 291 24.72 9.51 0.38
N VAL A 292 25.91 8.92 0.43
CA VAL A 292 26.39 8.23 1.63
C VAL A 292 26.65 9.24 2.75
N ASN A 293 27.29 10.38 2.45
CA ASN A 293 27.55 11.45 3.42
C ASN A 293 26.25 12.03 3.99
N ASP A 294 25.25 12.21 3.14
CA ASP A 294 23.91 12.64 3.51
C ASP A 294 23.26 11.70 4.53
N VAL A 295 23.39 10.38 4.34
CA VAL A 295 22.85 9.39 5.29
C VAL A 295 23.50 9.54 6.66
N PHE A 296 24.82 9.71 6.73
CA PHE A 296 25.50 9.91 8.01
C PHE A 296 25.17 11.27 8.64
N LEU A 297 25.04 12.32 7.82
CA LEU A 297 24.61 13.64 8.26
C LEU A 297 23.20 13.57 8.86
N MET A 298 22.26 12.96 8.16
CA MET A 298 20.88 12.80 8.65
C MET A 298 20.80 11.88 9.87
N SER A 299 21.59 10.81 9.93
CA SER A 299 21.68 9.97 11.13
C SER A 299 22.10 10.78 12.36
N SER A 300 23.13 11.64 12.22
CA SER A 300 23.58 12.50 13.31
C SER A 300 22.50 13.51 13.73
N VAL A 301 21.81 14.12 12.78
CA VAL A 301 20.71 15.07 13.05
C VAL A 301 19.53 14.38 13.74
N LEU A 302 19.17 13.16 13.33
CA LEU A 302 18.08 12.41 13.96
C LEU A 302 18.43 11.99 15.40
N GLN A 303 19.69 11.63 15.66
CA GLN A 303 20.15 11.36 17.03
C GLN A 303 20.13 12.62 17.90
N GLU A 304 20.53 13.77 17.36
CA GLU A 304 20.36 15.08 18.01
C GLU A 304 18.88 15.41 18.28
N CYS A 305 17.98 14.87 17.46
CA CYS A 305 16.52 14.97 17.58
C CYS A 305 15.90 13.90 18.52
N GLY A 306 16.70 13.02 19.13
CA GLY A 306 16.23 12.05 20.11
C GLY A 306 15.85 10.67 19.55
N PHE A 307 16.29 10.34 18.33
CA PHE A 307 16.29 8.94 17.88
C PHE A 307 17.48 8.21 18.51
N ASP A 308 17.22 7.03 19.08
CA ASP A 308 18.30 6.15 19.54
C ASP A 308 19.04 5.57 18.33
N ALA A 309 20.36 5.37 18.44
CA ALA A 309 21.14 4.77 17.35
C ALA A 309 20.59 3.39 16.92
N GLU A 310 20.06 2.61 17.86
CA GLU A 310 19.45 1.30 17.60
C GLU A 310 18.12 1.38 16.84
N SER A 311 17.45 2.53 16.86
CA SER A 311 16.19 2.75 16.16
C SER A 311 16.38 3.28 14.74
N ILE A 312 17.63 3.53 14.32
CA ILE A 312 18.00 3.97 12.98
C ILE A 312 18.62 2.79 12.22
N ARG A 313 18.07 2.46 11.05
CA ARG A 313 18.68 1.52 10.10
C ARG A 313 19.16 2.23 8.86
N VAL A 314 20.24 1.70 8.29
CA VAL A 314 20.92 2.27 7.12
C VAL A 314 21.09 1.21 6.03
N VAL A 315 20.80 1.59 4.79
CA VAL A 315 21.04 0.79 3.57
C VAL A 315 21.85 1.63 2.60
N LEU A 316 22.98 1.10 2.12
CA LEU A 316 23.91 1.85 1.28
C LEU A 316 24.27 1.06 0.03
N ASN A 317 24.48 1.77 -1.08
CA ASN A 317 25.13 1.28 -2.30
C ASN A 317 24.59 -0.09 -2.76
N GLU A 318 25.46 -1.09 -2.93
CA GLU A 318 25.14 -2.42 -3.46
C GLU A 318 24.09 -3.19 -2.65
N ARG A 319 23.87 -2.81 -1.38
CA ARG A 319 22.82 -3.39 -0.54
C ARG A 319 21.46 -2.73 -0.75
N ALA A 320 21.42 -1.54 -1.35
CA ALA A 320 20.21 -0.80 -1.68
C ALA A 320 19.60 -1.30 -3.00
N THR A 321 19.40 -2.61 -3.11
CA THR A 321 18.63 -3.22 -4.19
C THR A 321 17.14 -2.96 -4.00
N ALA A 322 16.33 -3.14 -5.05
CA ALA A 322 14.87 -2.98 -4.94
C ALA A 322 14.28 -3.83 -3.80
N GLN A 323 14.72 -5.08 -3.69
CA GLN A 323 14.36 -5.99 -2.59
C GLN A 323 14.89 -5.49 -1.23
N GLY A 324 16.18 -5.10 -1.16
CA GLY A 324 16.79 -4.63 0.09
C GLY A 324 16.12 -3.38 0.64
N ILE A 325 15.71 -2.45 -0.23
CA ILE A 325 14.92 -1.26 0.13
C ILE A 325 13.54 -1.68 0.65
N ARG A 326 12.84 -2.55 -0.09
CA ARG A 326 11.49 -3.03 0.29
C ARG A 326 11.47 -3.67 1.67
N GLU A 327 12.33 -4.65 1.92
CA GLU A 327 12.44 -5.36 3.20
C GLU A 327 12.68 -4.40 4.38
N ARG A 328 13.42 -3.31 4.13
CA ARG A 328 13.76 -2.33 5.16
C ARG A 328 12.60 -1.36 5.42
N ILE A 329 11.83 -0.99 4.39
CA ILE A 329 10.59 -0.22 4.58
C ILE A 329 9.54 -1.07 5.29
N GLU A 330 9.44 -2.36 4.98
CA GLU A 330 8.59 -3.30 5.71
C GLU A 330 8.94 -3.36 7.20
N TRP A 331 10.24 -3.41 7.54
CA TRP A 331 10.68 -3.26 8.94
C TRP A 331 10.27 -1.91 9.54
N LEU A 332 10.49 -0.81 8.82
CA LEU A 332 10.16 0.54 9.30
C LEU A 332 8.68 0.63 9.67
N LEU A 333 7.81 0.14 8.79
CA LEU A 333 6.36 0.26 8.90
C LEU A 333 5.68 -0.94 9.58
N SER A 334 6.47 -1.83 10.19
CA SER A 334 5.94 -2.96 10.95
C SER A 334 5.24 -2.53 12.25
N ASP A 335 4.14 -3.20 12.55
CA ASP A 335 3.34 -3.10 13.79
C ASP A 335 3.15 -1.66 14.31
N PRO A 336 2.67 -0.72 13.48
CA PRO A 336 2.46 0.65 13.90
C PRO A 336 1.40 0.68 15.00
N VAL A 337 1.65 1.42 16.06
CA VAL A 337 0.63 1.81 17.03
C VAL A 337 0.30 3.29 16.88
N PRO A 338 -0.95 3.73 17.15
CA PRO A 338 -1.30 5.14 17.13
C PRO A 338 -0.29 6.02 17.88
N GLY A 339 0.16 7.10 17.24
CA GLY A 339 1.17 8.02 17.78
C GLY A 339 2.63 7.66 17.47
N ASP A 340 2.91 6.48 16.91
CA ASP A 340 4.25 6.08 16.50
C ASP A 340 4.87 7.07 15.50
N VAL A 341 6.17 7.33 15.65
CA VAL A 341 6.95 8.15 14.71
C VAL A 341 7.78 7.24 13.81
N ARG A 342 7.68 7.46 12.50
CA ARG A 342 8.42 6.77 11.45
C ARG A 342 9.08 7.79 10.53
N PHE A 343 10.35 7.56 10.22
CA PHE A 343 11.13 8.45 9.37
C PHE A 343 11.80 7.66 8.25
N LEU A 344 11.52 8.03 6.99
CA LEU A 344 12.19 7.48 5.82
C LEU A 344 12.99 8.58 5.14
N TYR A 345 14.26 8.33 4.89
CA TYR A 345 15.13 9.23 4.14
C TYR A 345 15.78 8.47 2.99
N TYR A 346 15.73 9.04 1.80
CA TYR A 346 16.40 8.52 0.62
C TYR A 346 17.23 9.63 -0.02
N SER A 347 18.48 9.29 -0.34
CA SER A 347 19.40 10.10 -1.12
C SER A 347 19.97 9.25 -2.26
N GLY A 348 19.74 9.69 -3.50
CA GLY A 348 20.10 8.92 -4.68
C GLY A 348 19.43 9.45 -5.93
N HIS A 349 19.36 8.62 -6.97
CA HIS A 349 18.71 8.95 -8.23
C HIS A 349 17.21 8.69 -8.18
N GLY A 350 16.44 9.55 -8.83
CA GLY A 350 15.09 9.25 -9.25
C GLY A 350 15.01 9.07 -10.77
N ALA A 351 13.95 8.42 -11.22
CA ALA A 351 13.64 8.27 -12.64
C ALA A 351 12.13 8.29 -12.87
N GLN A 352 11.75 8.42 -14.14
CA GLN A 352 10.40 8.19 -14.65
C GLN A 352 10.45 7.02 -15.63
N ILE A 353 9.60 6.01 -15.39
CA ILE A 353 9.44 4.87 -16.30
C ILE A 353 8.07 4.93 -16.97
N PRO A 354 7.95 4.64 -18.27
CA PRO A 354 6.64 4.58 -18.92
C PRO A 354 5.79 3.46 -18.31
N GLY A 355 4.54 3.79 -18.02
CA GLY A 355 3.52 2.82 -17.65
C GLY A 355 2.62 2.47 -18.82
N TYR A 356 2.18 1.21 -18.83
CA TYR A 356 1.40 0.63 -19.90
C TYR A 356 -0.02 0.35 -19.42
N GLY A 357 -0.98 0.72 -20.25
CA GLY A 357 -2.40 0.40 -20.09
C GLY A 357 -2.82 -0.80 -20.95
N PRO A 358 -4.13 -1.08 -21.03
CA PRO A 358 -4.66 -2.10 -21.93
C PRO A 358 -4.18 -1.90 -23.38
N GLY A 359 -3.78 -2.99 -24.03
CA GLY A 359 -3.25 -2.96 -25.40
C GLY A 359 -1.80 -2.47 -25.54
N ASP A 360 -1.02 -2.54 -24.45
CA ASP A 360 0.42 -2.19 -24.40
C ASP A 360 0.73 -0.74 -24.83
N THR A 361 -0.24 0.15 -24.65
CA THR A 361 -0.07 1.58 -24.94
C THR A 361 0.46 2.31 -23.72
N VAL A 362 1.44 3.21 -23.92
CA VAL A 362 1.91 4.09 -22.85
C VAL A 362 0.78 5.05 -22.47
N ASP A 363 0.30 4.91 -21.24
CA ASP A 363 -0.85 5.66 -20.70
C ASP A 363 -0.50 6.52 -19.48
N ARG A 364 0.73 6.40 -18.97
CA ARG A 364 1.23 7.16 -17.81
C ARG A 364 2.75 7.15 -17.72
N LEU A 365 3.27 7.94 -16.79
CA LEU A 365 4.67 7.91 -16.34
C LEU A 365 4.71 7.63 -14.84
N ASP A 366 5.46 6.62 -14.41
CA ASP A 366 5.60 6.28 -12.99
C ASP A 366 6.93 6.81 -12.47
N GLU A 367 6.87 7.67 -11.43
CA GLU A 367 8.05 8.08 -10.70
C GLU A 367 8.57 6.92 -9.84
N CYS A 368 9.88 6.73 -9.83
CA CYS A 368 10.53 5.74 -8.99
C CYS A 368 11.82 6.27 -8.36
N LEU A 369 12.15 5.70 -7.21
CA LEU A 369 13.53 5.70 -6.71
C LEU A 369 14.33 4.72 -7.57
N VAL A 370 15.62 4.99 -7.74
CA VAL A 370 16.55 4.14 -8.49
C VAL A 370 17.37 3.32 -7.48
N PRO A 371 17.08 2.02 -7.30
CA PRO A 371 17.93 1.12 -6.53
C PRO A 371 19.26 0.85 -7.25
N HIS A 372 20.23 0.30 -6.53
CA HIS A 372 21.54 -0.02 -7.10
C HIS A 372 21.46 -1.01 -8.27
N ASN A 373 20.51 -1.95 -8.24
CA ASN A 373 20.33 -2.96 -9.29
C ASN A 373 19.30 -2.57 -10.36
N PHE A 374 18.97 -1.27 -10.48
CA PHE A 374 18.02 -0.78 -11.46
C PHE A 374 18.48 -1.04 -12.90
N ASP A 375 17.61 -1.65 -13.71
CA ASP A 375 17.85 -1.99 -15.12
C ASP A 375 16.75 -1.42 -16.04
N TRP A 376 16.07 -0.37 -15.59
CA TRP A 376 14.91 0.23 -16.26
C TRP A 376 13.67 -0.68 -16.36
N SER A 377 13.69 -1.85 -15.71
CA SER A 377 12.51 -2.68 -15.53
C SER A 377 11.71 -2.27 -14.29
N ARG A 378 10.42 -2.62 -14.26
CA ARG A 378 9.56 -2.37 -13.08
C ARG A 378 9.99 -3.20 -11.87
N GLU A 379 10.55 -4.39 -12.09
CA GLU A 379 10.96 -5.32 -11.04
C GLU A 379 12.16 -4.81 -10.24
N THR A 380 13.02 -4.01 -10.88
CA THR A 380 14.21 -3.42 -10.25
C THR A 380 14.02 -1.95 -9.89
N ALA A 381 12.88 -1.35 -10.24
CA ALA A 381 12.46 -0.02 -9.80
C ALA A 381 11.83 -0.08 -8.41
N PHE A 382 11.81 1.06 -7.70
CA PHE A 382 10.96 1.23 -6.52
C PHE A 382 9.95 2.36 -6.78
N THR A 383 8.76 2.00 -7.26
CA THR A 383 7.70 2.92 -7.71
C THR A 383 6.70 3.27 -6.60
N ASP A 384 5.79 4.22 -6.85
CA ASP A 384 4.62 4.45 -5.97
C ASP A 384 3.85 3.15 -5.71
N ASP A 385 3.74 2.29 -6.73
CA ASP A 385 3.04 1.02 -6.65
C ASP A 385 3.68 0.07 -5.62
N ASN A 386 5.00 0.08 -5.49
CA ASN A 386 5.69 -0.70 -4.47
C ASN A 386 5.55 -0.08 -3.06
N PHE A 387 5.36 1.24 -2.99
CA PHE A 387 5.41 1.97 -1.74
C PHE A 387 4.04 2.05 -1.05
N PHE A 388 2.97 2.30 -1.81
CA PHE A 388 1.66 2.57 -1.22
C PHE A 388 1.12 1.41 -0.40
N ASP A 389 1.39 0.15 -0.73
CA ASP A 389 0.89 -0.97 0.08
C ASP A 389 1.55 -1.07 1.45
N LEU A 390 2.73 -0.47 1.59
CA LEU A 390 3.44 -0.47 2.86
C LEU A 390 2.86 0.57 3.82
N TYR A 391 2.36 1.71 3.31
CA TYR A 391 1.90 2.81 4.15
C TYR A 391 0.39 3.12 4.10
N SER A 392 -0.33 2.77 3.03
CA SER A 392 -1.69 3.27 2.76
C SER A 392 -2.75 2.81 3.76
N GLN A 393 -2.46 1.74 4.53
CA GLN A 393 -3.30 1.21 5.61
C GLN A 393 -2.73 1.46 7.01
N LEU A 394 -1.76 2.38 7.14
CA LEU A 394 -1.28 2.78 8.47
C LEU A 394 -2.41 3.45 9.26
N PRO A 395 -2.45 3.27 10.59
CA PRO A 395 -3.32 4.08 11.45
C PRO A 395 -3.09 5.57 11.20
N TYR A 396 -4.15 6.37 11.06
CA TYR A 396 -4.04 7.81 10.75
C TYR A 396 -3.25 8.61 11.80
N GLU A 397 -3.15 8.10 13.02
CA GLU A 397 -2.41 8.70 14.12
C GLU A 397 -0.91 8.40 14.05
N THR A 398 -0.46 7.56 13.12
CA THR A 398 0.97 7.35 12.87
C THR A 398 1.57 8.63 12.30
N ASN A 399 2.71 9.06 12.80
CA ASN A 399 3.49 10.18 12.27
C ASN A 399 4.56 9.65 11.33
N PHE A 400 4.21 9.40 10.07
CA PHE A 400 5.16 8.92 9.07
C PHE A 400 5.63 10.07 8.18
N VAL A 401 6.94 10.33 8.22
CA VAL A 401 7.58 11.37 7.42
C VAL A 401 8.61 10.77 6.49
N THR A 402 8.58 11.20 5.24
CA THR A 402 9.48 10.77 4.18
C THR A 402 10.20 11.96 3.60
N ILE A 403 11.48 11.78 3.28
CA ILE A 403 12.31 12.77 2.60
C ILE A 403 12.97 12.09 1.41
N PHE A 404 12.73 12.64 0.22
CA PHE A 404 13.32 12.19 -1.03
C PHE A 404 14.25 13.27 -1.56
N ASP A 405 15.55 13.05 -1.41
CA ASP A 405 16.61 13.89 -2.00
C ASP A 405 17.08 13.29 -3.33
N CYS A 406 16.20 13.40 -4.32
CA CYS A 406 16.37 12.90 -5.69
C CYS A 406 15.55 13.75 -6.67
N CYS A 407 15.77 13.55 -7.98
CA CYS A 407 14.99 14.18 -9.07
C CYS A 407 14.29 13.09 -9.88
N HIS A 408 13.04 13.32 -10.27
CA HIS A 408 12.32 12.43 -11.19
C HIS A 408 12.21 13.00 -12.60
N SER A 409 12.49 14.29 -12.76
CA SER A 409 12.66 15.00 -14.02
C SER A 409 14.01 14.56 -14.59
N GLY A 410 14.01 13.72 -15.62
CA GLY A 410 15.24 13.39 -16.36
C GLY A 410 15.95 14.66 -16.87
N GLY A 411 17.26 14.62 -17.06
CA GLY A 411 18.03 15.79 -17.48
C GLY A 411 19.52 15.52 -17.68
N MET A 412 20.10 16.13 -18.70
CA MET A 412 21.55 16.10 -18.93
C MET A 412 22.25 17.09 -18.00
N THR A 413 23.14 16.60 -17.14
CA THR A 413 24.15 17.47 -16.51
C THR A 413 25.08 18.00 -17.60
N ARG A 414 25.16 19.33 -17.76
CA ARG A 414 26.21 19.93 -18.61
C ARG A 414 27.58 19.60 -18.01
N GLN A 415 28.57 19.30 -18.86
CA GLN A 415 29.95 19.13 -18.38
C GLN A 415 30.39 20.37 -17.60
N GLY A 416 30.86 20.18 -16.37
CA GLY A 416 31.26 21.26 -15.45
C GLY A 416 30.13 21.92 -14.65
N GLY A 417 28.88 21.52 -14.84
CA GLY A 417 27.73 21.95 -14.03
C GLY A 417 27.56 21.18 -12.72
N ALA A 418 26.67 21.64 -11.85
CA ALA A 418 26.29 20.90 -10.64
C ALA A 418 25.70 19.53 -11.00
N LYS A 419 26.13 18.48 -10.29
CA LYS A 419 25.66 17.13 -10.54
C LYS A 419 24.20 16.97 -10.09
N VAL A 420 23.39 16.38 -10.97
CA VAL A 420 21.95 16.18 -10.78
C VAL A 420 21.68 14.78 -10.25
N ARG A 421 20.69 14.65 -9.36
CA ARG A 421 20.27 13.39 -8.74
C ARG A 421 19.12 12.71 -9.49
N GLY A 422 19.25 12.58 -10.80
CA GLY A 422 18.35 11.84 -11.69
C GLY A 422 19.11 11.11 -12.79
N VAL A 423 18.53 10.06 -13.36
CA VAL A 423 19.12 9.28 -14.48
C VAL A 423 18.34 9.49 -15.77
N ASN A 424 19.04 9.44 -16.91
CA ASN A 424 18.43 9.57 -18.23
C ASN A 424 17.99 8.21 -18.77
N PRO A 425 16.79 8.10 -19.35
CA PRO A 425 16.34 6.85 -19.95
C PRO A 425 17.21 6.44 -21.15
N PRO A 426 17.48 5.14 -21.32
CA PRO A 426 18.00 4.58 -22.56
C PRO A 426 17.16 5.01 -23.76
N ASP A 427 17.78 5.11 -24.93
CA ASP A 427 17.14 5.67 -26.12
C ASP A 427 15.85 4.94 -26.53
N ASP A 428 15.77 3.63 -26.35
CA ASP A 428 14.58 2.85 -26.67
C ASP A 428 13.41 3.13 -25.71
N ILE A 429 13.69 3.47 -24.44
CA ILE A 429 12.68 3.88 -23.46
C ILE A 429 12.30 5.34 -23.68
N ARG A 430 13.30 6.21 -23.88
CA ARG A 430 13.12 7.64 -24.21
C ARG A 430 12.23 7.80 -25.43
N HIS A 431 12.45 7.02 -26.49
CA HIS A 431 11.64 7.03 -27.70
C HIS A 431 10.15 6.79 -27.42
N ARG A 432 9.80 5.94 -26.45
CA ARG A 432 8.39 5.64 -26.09
C ARG A 432 7.68 6.82 -25.41
N MET A 433 8.46 7.77 -24.88
CA MET A 433 7.98 9.00 -24.24
C MET A 433 7.91 10.18 -25.23
N LEU A 434 8.40 9.99 -26.46
CA LEU A 434 8.42 11.01 -27.50
C LEU A 434 7.39 10.72 -28.58
N LYS A 435 7.07 11.74 -29.38
CA LYS A 435 6.35 11.62 -30.64
C LYS A 435 7.03 12.48 -31.69
N TRP A 436 6.96 12.07 -32.96
CA TRP A 436 7.35 12.91 -34.07
C TRP A 436 6.29 13.99 -34.29
N ASP A 437 6.69 15.26 -34.22
CA ASP A 437 5.87 16.40 -34.58
C ASP A 437 6.20 16.76 -36.04
N ILE A 438 5.28 16.45 -36.96
CA ILE A 438 5.49 16.66 -38.40
C ILE A 438 5.60 18.15 -38.72
N GLU A 439 4.83 19.01 -38.05
CA GLU A 439 4.84 20.46 -38.31
C GLU A 439 6.14 21.12 -37.87
N LYS A 440 6.75 20.60 -36.80
CA LYS A 440 8.03 21.08 -36.27
C LYS A 440 9.24 20.31 -36.79
N GLU A 441 9.02 19.22 -37.55
CA GLU A 441 10.04 18.29 -38.01
C GLU A 441 11.01 17.84 -36.91
N MET A 442 10.48 17.56 -35.72
CA MET A 442 11.29 17.19 -34.57
C MET A 442 10.59 16.23 -33.63
N TRP A 443 11.38 15.55 -32.80
CA TRP A 443 10.85 14.79 -31.67
C TRP A 443 10.43 15.74 -30.56
N VAL A 444 9.19 15.59 -30.08
CA VAL A 444 8.64 16.32 -28.94
C VAL A 444 8.13 15.36 -27.88
N GLU A 445 7.98 15.84 -26.65
CA GLU A 445 7.35 15.05 -25.60
C GLU A 445 5.93 14.62 -25.98
N ARG A 446 5.64 13.35 -25.71
CA ARG A 446 4.30 12.81 -25.91
C ARG A 446 3.38 13.37 -24.83
N LYS A 447 2.30 14.02 -25.25
CA LYS A 447 1.18 14.32 -24.35
C LYS A 447 0.48 13.01 -24.00
N ILE A 448 0.53 12.63 -22.73
CA ILE A 448 -0.17 11.48 -22.19
C ILE A 448 -1.38 12.00 -21.42
N ASP A 449 -2.56 11.51 -21.74
CA ASP A 449 -3.79 11.91 -21.06
C ASP A 449 -4.01 11.07 -19.81
N SER A 450 -4.39 11.72 -18.71
CA SER A 450 -4.75 11.01 -17.49
C SER A 450 -6.04 10.19 -17.66
N PRO A 451 -6.08 8.93 -17.21
CA PRO A 451 -7.32 8.16 -17.12
C PRO A 451 -8.26 8.67 -16.01
N ASN A 452 -7.78 9.49 -15.06
CA ASN A 452 -8.63 10.13 -14.04
C ASN A 452 -8.44 11.66 -14.09
N ARG A 453 -9.03 12.29 -15.11
CA ARG A 453 -8.89 13.74 -15.38
C ARG A 453 -9.37 14.62 -14.22
N GLU A 454 -10.24 14.10 -13.37
CA GLU A 454 -10.79 14.79 -12.20
C GLU A 454 -9.89 14.72 -10.97
N LEU A 455 -8.85 13.87 -10.97
CA LEU A 455 -7.91 13.78 -9.86
C LEU A 455 -7.06 15.06 -9.75
N GLU A 456 -6.81 15.48 -8.51
CA GLU A 456 -6.07 16.70 -8.20
C GLU A 456 -4.61 16.61 -8.66
N THR A 457 -4.07 17.73 -9.15
CA THR A 457 -2.67 17.83 -9.61
C THR A 457 -1.67 17.59 -8.47
N GLU A 458 -2.08 17.84 -7.22
CA GLU A 458 -1.29 17.47 -6.04
C GLU A 458 -1.10 15.96 -5.89
N PHE A 459 -1.81 15.10 -6.64
CA PHE A 459 -1.56 13.66 -6.68
C PHE A 459 -0.82 13.23 -7.96
N THR A 460 -1.10 13.87 -9.09
CA THR A 460 -0.67 13.36 -10.42
C THR A 460 0.21 14.31 -11.24
N GLY A 461 0.54 15.47 -10.69
CA GLY A 461 1.30 16.51 -11.40
C GLY A 461 0.47 17.28 -12.42
N GLU A 462 1.11 18.24 -13.10
CA GLU A 462 0.43 19.16 -14.03
C GLU A 462 -0.17 18.42 -15.25
N SER A 463 0.55 17.43 -15.77
CA SER A 463 0.06 16.58 -16.87
C SER A 463 -1.10 15.66 -16.47
N LYS A 464 -1.31 15.47 -15.16
CA LYS A 464 -2.20 14.47 -14.54
C LYS A 464 -1.95 13.00 -14.93
N ALA A 465 -0.97 12.73 -15.79
CA ALA A 465 -0.60 11.40 -16.27
C ALA A 465 0.61 10.83 -15.52
N LYS A 466 1.16 11.55 -14.52
CA LYS A 466 2.24 11.04 -13.68
C LYS A 466 1.67 10.32 -12.46
N ARG A 467 2.20 9.13 -12.16
CA ARG A 467 2.05 8.53 -10.83
C ARG A 467 3.24 8.96 -9.99
N ARG A 468 2.97 9.88 -9.07
CA ARG A 468 4.00 10.48 -8.24
C ARG A 468 4.26 9.66 -6.99
N LEU A 469 5.53 9.56 -6.61
CA LEU A 469 5.97 8.68 -5.53
C LEU A 469 5.37 9.09 -4.17
N GLY A 470 4.81 8.13 -3.44
CA GLY A 470 4.27 8.31 -2.09
C GLY A 470 2.86 8.88 -2.05
N ARG A 471 2.15 8.95 -3.17
CA ARG A 471 0.83 9.60 -3.27
C ARG A 471 -0.34 8.63 -3.40
N ALA A 472 -0.06 7.34 -3.51
CA ALA A 472 -1.05 6.26 -3.60
C ALA A 472 -2.09 6.52 -4.71
N VAL A 473 -1.63 6.99 -5.87
CA VAL A 473 -2.51 7.42 -6.97
C VAL A 473 -3.46 6.29 -7.39
N ASN A 474 -2.98 5.04 -7.36
CA ASN A 474 -3.77 3.86 -7.71
C ASN A 474 -4.92 3.54 -6.77
N LEU A 475 -4.89 4.07 -5.55
CA LEU A 475 -5.99 3.92 -4.59
C LEU A 475 -7.01 5.07 -4.71
N ARG A 476 -6.74 6.06 -5.56
CA ARG A 476 -7.58 7.23 -5.82
C ARG A 476 -8.29 7.09 -7.16
N THR A 477 -9.04 5.99 -7.30
CA THR A 477 -9.70 5.61 -8.56
C THR A 477 -11.02 6.32 -8.80
N LEU A 478 -11.61 6.92 -7.76
CA LEU A 478 -12.89 7.61 -7.83
C LEU A 478 -12.72 9.08 -8.19
N PRO A 479 -13.67 9.68 -8.92
CA PRO A 479 -13.85 11.13 -9.00
C PRO A 479 -13.91 11.79 -7.62
N SER A 480 -13.42 13.03 -7.47
CA SER A 480 -13.30 13.69 -6.15
C SER A 480 -14.60 13.71 -5.35
N LYS A 481 -15.75 13.98 -6.00
CA LYS A 481 -17.07 13.99 -5.35
C LYS A 481 -17.49 12.61 -4.83
N GLU A 482 -17.22 11.56 -5.60
CA GLU A 482 -17.54 10.18 -5.22
C GLU A 482 -16.59 9.68 -4.14
N TYR A 483 -15.31 10.03 -4.26
CA TYR A 483 -14.29 9.76 -3.26
C TYR A 483 -14.64 10.40 -1.91
N ASP A 484 -15.10 11.66 -1.89
CA ASP A 484 -15.57 12.32 -0.67
C ASP A 484 -16.78 11.62 -0.06
N ARG A 485 -17.75 11.24 -0.89
CA ARG A 485 -18.91 10.47 -0.44
C ARG A 485 -18.49 9.14 0.17
N ALA A 486 -17.62 8.38 -0.50
CA ALA A 486 -17.11 7.10 -0.03
C ALA A 486 -16.44 7.25 1.35
N ARG A 487 -15.51 8.21 1.49
CA ARG A 487 -14.83 8.47 2.76
C ARG A 487 -15.77 8.80 3.91
N GLN A 488 -16.79 9.62 3.67
CA GLN A 488 -17.81 9.96 4.68
C GLN A 488 -18.67 8.74 5.04
N GLN A 489 -19.09 7.98 4.03
CA GLN A 489 -19.90 6.78 4.16
C GLN A 489 -19.21 5.69 4.98
N TYR A 490 -17.92 5.45 4.71
CA TYR A 490 -17.09 4.45 5.39
C TYR A 490 -16.35 5.00 6.63
N LYS A 491 -16.56 6.27 6.98
CA LYS A 491 -16.01 6.93 8.18
C LYS A 491 -14.48 6.89 8.27
N HIS A 492 -13.79 7.09 7.15
CA HIS A 492 -12.32 7.18 7.10
C HIS A 492 -11.85 8.36 6.25
N LYS A 493 -10.55 8.66 6.27
CA LYS A 493 -9.95 9.83 5.58
C LYS A 493 -9.40 9.52 4.19
N GLY A 494 -9.42 8.25 3.79
CA GLY A 494 -8.88 7.74 2.53
C GLY A 494 -7.58 6.96 2.74
N PRO A 495 -6.83 6.54 1.70
CA PRO A 495 -5.54 5.92 1.93
C PRO A 495 -4.68 6.87 2.75
N TYR A 496 -3.99 6.33 3.76
CA TYR A 496 -3.06 7.10 4.59
C TYR A 496 -2.05 7.81 3.69
N LEU A 497 -1.79 9.09 3.95
CA LEU A 497 -0.83 9.90 3.20
C LEU A 497 0.28 10.35 4.16
N PRO A 498 1.55 9.94 3.96
CA PRO A 498 2.65 10.42 4.77
C PRO A 498 2.91 11.92 4.55
N MET A 499 3.68 12.51 5.45
CA MET A 499 4.31 13.81 5.21
C MET A 499 5.53 13.61 4.31
N ILE A 500 5.55 14.20 3.13
CA ILE A 500 6.59 13.98 2.11
C ILE A 500 7.30 15.29 1.84
N TYR A 501 8.61 15.32 2.09
CA TYR A 501 9.50 16.30 1.50
C TYR A 501 10.10 15.75 0.22
N GLN A 502 10.00 16.54 -0.84
CA GLN A 502 10.80 16.33 -2.04
C GLN A 502 11.80 17.47 -2.16
N ALA A 503 13.02 17.13 -2.53
CA ALA A 503 14.09 18.09 -2.59
C ALA A 503 13.89 19.16 -3.67
N CYS A 504 13.16 18.87 -4.76
CA CYS A 504 12.89 19.81 -5.86
C CYS A 504 11.45 19.68 -6.39
N GLY A 505 11.00 20.67 -7.16
CA GLY A 505 9.74 20.64 -7.90
C GLY A 505 9.71 19.67 -9.07
N GLU A 506 8.54 19.52 -9.68
CA GLU A 506 8.24 18.53 -10.74
C GLU A 506 9.07 18.69 -12.03
N ASN A 507 9.50 19.90 -12.33
CA ASN A 507 10.30 20.23 -13.52
C ASN A 507 11.67 20.83 -13.14
N GLU A 508 12.12 20.52 -11.93
CA GLU A 508 13.39 20.98 -11.38
C GLU A 508 14.32 19.81 -11.09
N TYR A 509 15.54 20.14 -10.68
CA TYR A 509 16.56 19.18 -10.28
C TYR A 509 16.95 19.38 -8.81
N SER A 510 17.29 18.26 -8.17
CA SER A 510 18.05 18.19 -6.94
C SER A 510 19.53 17.99 -7.25
N TYR A 511 20.38 18.72 -6.54
CA TYR A 511 21.81 18.84 -6.86
C TYR A 511 22.73 18.35 -5.74
N GLU A 512 23.95 17.98 -6.13
CA GLU A 512 25.06 17.85 -5.18
C GLU A 512 25.66 19.21 -4.81
N TYR A 513 25.97 19.36 -3.52
CA TYR A 513 26.66 20.49 -2.90
C TYR A 513 28.02 20.06 -2.37
N ARG A 514 29.06 20.83 -2.70
CA ARG A 514 30.41 20.63 -2.16
C ARG A 514 30.69 21.57 -1.00
N HIS A 515 30.90 20.97 0.18
CA HIS A 515 31.37 21.66 1.37
C HIS A 515 32.86 21.35 1.60
N GLY A 516 33.73 22.19 1.04
CA GLY A 516 35.16 21.88 0.96
C GLY A 516 35.40 20.66 0.09
N VAL A 517 36.00 19.60 0.67
CA VAL A 517 36.27 18.33 -0.02
C VAL A 517 35.13 17.32 0.09
N THR A 518 34.09 17.62 0.87
CA THR A 518 32.99 16.68 1.16
C THR A 518 31.77 17.05 0.34
N SER A 519 31.23 16.09 -0.40
CA SER A 519 29.99 16.25 -1.17
C SER A 519 28.76 15.86 -0.32
N TYR A 520 27.65 16.59 -0.48
CA TYR A 520 26.34 16.38 0.14
C TYR A 520 25.24 16.66 -0.90
N GLY A 521 23.99 16.38 -0.58
CA GLY A 521 22.84 16.96 -1.27
C GLY A 521 22.62 18.39 -0.85
N ALA A 522 22.34 19.29 -1.79
CA ALA A 522 22.07 20.70 -1.47
C ALA A 522 20.90 20.83 -0.47
N PHE A 523 19.80 20.12 -0.73
CA PHE A 523 18.65 20.07 0.18
C PHE A 523 19.01 19.49 1.55
N THR A 524 19.68 18.33 1.57
CA THR A 524 20.03 17.65 2.83
C THR A 524 20.98 18.46 3.69
N TYR A 525 22.01 19.05 3.08
CA TYR A 525 22.92 19.95 3.77
C TYR A 525 22.19 21.15 4.37
N SER A 526 21.30 21.78 3.60
CA SER A 526 20.47 22.91 4.05
C SER A 526 19.56 22.52 5.22
N LEU A 527 18.84 21.40 5.10
CA LEU A 527 17.97 20.84 6.13
C LEU A 527 18.74 20.63 7.45
N ALA A 528 19.87 19.94 7.40
CA ALA A 528 20.70 19.67 8.58
C ALA A 528 21.21 20.97 9.22
N ARG A 529 21.68 21.91 8.40
CA ARG A 529 22.18 23.22 8.83
C ARG A 529 21.10 24.04 9.53
N ILE A 530 19.90 24.13 8.95
CA ILE A 530 18.76 24.87 9.51
C ILE A 530 18.32 24.23 10.82
N LEU A 531 18.17 22.91 10.86
CA LEU A 531 17.82 22.20 12.08
C LEU A 531 18.84 22.51 13.19
N ARG A 532 20.14 22.37 12.93
CA ARG A 532 21.16 22.67 13.95
C ARG A 532 21.14 24.13 14.41
N ARG A 533 21.06 25.09 13.49
CA ARG A 533 20.97 26.53 13.81
C ARG A 533 19.76 26.87 14.68
N LEU A 534 18.63 26.24 14.40
CA LEU A 534 17.40 26.43 15.18
C LEU A 534 17.56 25.94 16.64
N GLY A 535 18.44 24.97 16.90
CA GLY A 535 18.73 24.46 18.25
C GLY A 535 17.47 24.14 19.05
N HIS A 536 17.46 24.40 20.35
CA HIS A 536 16.25 24.28 21.18
C HIS A 536 15.22 25.41 20.95
N GLN A 537 15.62 26.53 20.36
CA GLN A 537 14.75 27.69 20.13
C GLN A 537 13.75 27.46 18.98
N GLY A 538 14.05 26.53 18.06
CA GLY A 538 13.16 26.15 16.97
C GLY A 538 12.12 25.09 17.34
N ARG A 539 11.77 24.91 18.63
CA ARG A 539 10.74 23.95 19.07
C ARG A 539 9.36 24.18 18.45
N GLY A 540 9.08 25.38 17.94
CA GLY A 540 7.81 25.70 17.27
C GLY A 540 7.85 25.62 15.75
N ILE A 541 8.96 25.18 15.13
CA ILE A 541 9.05 25.14 13.66
C ILE A 541 8.02 24.15 13.10
N THR A 542 7.18 24.62 12.18
CA THR A 542 6.22 23.76 11.46
C THR A 542 6.88 23.08 10.28
N PHE A 543 6.28 22.02 9.74
CA PHE A 543 6.80 21.38 8.53
C PHE A 543 6.87 22.37 7.36
N SER A 544 5.81 23.15 7.11
CA SER A 544 5.82 24.19 6.08
C SER A 544 6.88 25.26 6.36
N GLY A 545 7.01 25.71 7.62
CA GLY A 545 8.01 26.70 7.98
C GLY A 545 9.45 26.20 7.83
N LEU A 546 9.68 24.90 8.01
CA LEU A 546 10.98 24.26 7.73
C LEU A 546 11.25 24.24 6.23
N ARG A 547 10.27 23.86 5.40
CA ARG A 547 10.36 23.91 3.92
C ARG A 547 10.75 25.31 3.46
N ASP A 548 10.04 26.34 3.93
CA ASP A 548 10.26 27.73 3.49
C ASP A 548 11.66 28.23 3.85
N ARG A 549 12.22 27.80 4.98
CA ARG A 549 13.59 28.13 5.38
C ARG A 549 14.62 27.42 4.51
N ILE A 550 14.38 26.15 4.16
CA ILE A 550 15.25 25.39 3.26
C ILE A 550 15.28 26.03 1.88
N ALA A 551 14.12 26.39 1.34
CA ALA A 551 14.03 27.07 0.04
C ALA A 551 14.87 28.37 0.00
N LYS A 552 14.78 29.20 1.05
CA LYS A 552 15.60 30.43 1.16
C LYS A 552 17.09 30.13 1.24
N ASP A 553 17.46 29.14 2.04
CA ASP A 553 18.85 28.77 2.27
C ASP A 553 19.47 28.11 1.01
N LEU A 554 18.68 27.42 0.18
CA LEU A 554 19.10 26.92 -1.14
C LEU A 554 19.38 28.05 -2.14
N ILE A 555 18.54 29.10 -2.15
CA ILE A 555 18.77 30.30 -2.96
C ILE A 555 20.09 30.98 -2.53
N GLU A 556 20.33 31.12 -1.22
CA GLU A 556 21.58 31.67 -0.68
C GLU A 556 22.82 30.83 -1.07
N LEU A 557 22.65 29.51 -1.20
CA LEU A 557 23.69 28.60 -1.67
C LEU A 557 23.86 28.60 -3.20
N GLY A 558 23.02 29.33 -3.94
CA GLY A 558 23.09 29.44 -5.40
C GLY A 558 22.42 28.30 -6.17
N TYR A 559 21.51 27.55 -5.56
CA TYR A 559 20.80 26.44 -6.19
C TYR A 559 19.39 26.83 -6.63
N GLN A 560 19.04 26.51 -7.88
CA GLN A 560 17.68 26.63 -8.41
C GLN A 560 16.90 25.36 -8.10
N GLN A 561 16.43 25.27 -6.86
CA GLN A 561 15.78 24.08 -6.31
C GLN A 561 14.73 24.53 -5.29
N ASP A 562 13.45 24.32 -5.59
CA ASP A 562 12.32 24.63 -4.70
C ASP A 562 11.79 23.33 -4.05
N PRO A 563 12.05 23.09 -2.75
CA PRO A 563 11.59 21.89 -2.09
C PRO A 563 10.07 21.87 -1.95
N CYS A 564 9.47 20.72 -2.21
CA CYS A 564 8.03 20.52 -2.06
C CYS A 564 7.70 19.83 -0.74
N LEU A 565 6.59 20.23 -0.12
CA LEU A 565 5.98 19.56 1.03
C LEU A 565 4.58 19.08 0.67
N ILE A 566 4.31 17.79 0.84
CA ILE A 566 3.02 17.16 0.54
C ILE A 566 2.56 16.42 1.79
N GLY A 567 1.25 16.46 2.05
CA GLY A 567 0.67 15.76 3.17
C GLY A 567 -0.67 16.38 3.58
N PRO A 568 -1.38 15.78 4.56
CA PRO A 568 -2.61 16.37 5.07
C PRO A 568 -2.37 17.79 5.57
N GLY A 569 -3.13 18.78 5.09
CA GLY A 569 -2.86 20.21 5.38
C GLY A 569 -2.78 20.56 6.88
N ALA A 570 -3.54 19.86 7.72
CA ALA A 570 -3.45 19.99 9.17
C ALA A 570 -2.08 19.54 9.71
N LEU A 571 -1.49 18.47 9.16
CA LEU A 571 -0.16 17.98 9.53
C LEU A 571 0.95 18.86 8.97
N CYS A 572 0.81 19.43 7.76
CA CYS A 572 1.80 20.37 7.20
C CYS A 572 2.01 21.59 8.10
N SER A 573 0.94 22.04 8.75
CA SER A 573 0.98 23.16 9.70
C SER A 573 1.38 22.76 11.12
N GLN A 574 1.56 21.47 11.41
CA GLN A 574 2.01 21.03 12.72
C GLN A 574 3.51 21.25 12.91
N THR A 575 3.89 21.44 14.17
CA THR A 575 5.27 21.46 14.62
C THR A 575 5.95 20.13 14.30
N VAL A 576 7.20 20.20 13.83
CA VAL A 576 8.01 19.02 13.51
C VAL A 576 8.18 18.15 14.79
N PRO A 577 7.57 16.94 14.84
CA PRO A 577 7.36 16.20 16.08
C PRO A 577 8.64 15.57 16.63
N TRP A 578 9.64 15.33 15.79
CA TRP A 578 10.93 14.79 16.24
C TRP A 578 11.82 15.82 16.95
N ARG A 579 11.31 16.99 17.33
CA ARG A 579 12.05 17.93 18.21
C ARG A 579 11.65 17.84 19.68
N GLY A 580 11.09 16.70 20.11
CA GLY A 580 10.54 16.50 21.45
C GLY A 580 11.58 16.33 22.56
N SER A 581 11.61 17.32 23.47
CA SER A 581 11.69 17.12 24.94
C SER A 581 12.82 16.26 25.54
N GLY A 582 14.04 16.30 25.00
CA GLY A 582 15.21 15.72 25.66
C GLY A 582 15.86 16.72 26.62
N SER A 583 15.37 16.83 27.85
CA SER A 583 16.23 17.22 28.96
C SER A 583 17.28 16.12 29.11
N ARG A 584 18.53 16.37 28.72
CA ARG A 584 19.61 15.86 29.57
C ARG A 584 19.47 16.65 30.85
N ALA A 585 18.77 16.07 31.84
CA ALA A 585 18.92 16.50 33.21
C ALA A 585 20.42 16.60 33.45
N GLU A 586 20.92 17.82 33.64
CA GLU A 586 22.26 18.06 34.10
C GLU A 586 22.44 17.15 35.32
N GLY A 587 23.30 16.15 35.17
CA GLY A 587 23.73 15.36 36.29
C GLY A 587 24.25 16.35 37.32
N LYS A 588 23.53 16.48 38.44
CA LYS A 588 24.06 17.07 39.66
C LYS A 588 25.39 16.36 39.91
N LYS A 589 26.49 17.06 39.61
CA LYS A 589 27.81 16.68 40.09
C LYS A 589 27.69 16.56 41.60
N LYS A 590 28.09 15.40 42.13
CA LYS A 590 28.37 15.22 43.55
C LYS A 590 29.44 16.21 44.00
#